data_AF-A0A7K6FN37-F1
#
_entry.id   AF-A0A7K6FN37-F1
#
_cell.length_a   1.000
_cell.length_b   1.000
_cell.length_c   1.000
_cell.angle_alpha   90.00
_cell.angle_beta   90.00
_cell.angle_gamma   90.00
#
_symmetry.space_group_name_H-M   'P 1'
#
loop_
_entity.id
_entity.type
_entity.pdbx_description
1 polymer ?
#
loop_
_entity_poly.entity_id
_entity_poly.type
_entity_poly.pdbx_seq_one_letter_code
_entity_poly.pdbx_strand_id
1 'polypeptide(L)'
;GMHSPLQALLSLYKLFCPEQVTITLPQKMKTYFKNSEGPWKAAITAVRQRNQGTSPLSQAVFLGISQPQSRKRKWNAELVIPASSTSTNNLEEDRKKNHVYLYSTTEFFPVERLQTFPQLLQNIHCLEFPSRMGSVLTNPLLLHYMNCVKDECIYLRLYYWMGQMLQEECPWSVADNPYEEEFKSFLETVYKAECFLQEGFSACEEFLYKTLPLWDGVCCRAEILRLISWIPLSSFSDITSYLYDPLAQLFFTSSIYFKCSLLESLKELLQNWLNCSVIHEDLEFSS
;
A
#
# COMPACT_ATOMS: atom_id res chain seq x y z
N GLY A 1 -5.67 31.68 -4.17
CA GLY A 1 -5.02 30.40 -4.52
C GLY A 1 -4.40 29.82 -3.27
N MET A 2 -4.66 28.56 -2.94
CA MET A 2 -4.08 27.93 -1.74
C MET A 2 -2.55 27.85 -1.86
N HIS A 3 -1.86 28.16 -0.77
CA HIS A 3 -0.39 28.08 -0.70
C HIS A 3 0.07 26.62 -0.90
N SER A 4 1.07 26.41 -1.75
CA SER A 4 1.59 25.07 -2.12
C SER A 4 2.00 24.15 -0.95
N PRO A 5 2.53 24.65 0.20
CA PRO A 5 2.86 23.77 1.33
C PRO A 5 1.63 23.24 2.07
N LEU A 6 0.55 24.04 2.12
CA LEU A 6 -0.70 23.66 2.77
C LEU A 6 -1.40 22.57 1.95
N GLN A 7 -1.37 22.69 0.62
CA GLN A 7 -1.85 21.65 -0.28
C GLN A 7 -1.08 20.33 -0.11
N ALA A 8 0.24 20.40 0.09
CA ALA A 8 1.07 19.23 0.36
C ALA A 8 0.77 18.58 1.73
N LEU A 9 0.49 19.41 2.74
CA LEU A 9 0.13 18.91 4.07
C LEU A 9 -1.26 18.25 4.06
N LEU A 10 -2.22 18.83 3.33
CA LEU A 10 -3.54 18.23 3.18
C LEU A 10 -3.50 16.91 2.41
N SER A 11 -2.63 16.77 1.40
CA SER A 11 -2.50 15.50 0.69
C SER A 11 -1.78 14.44 1.53
N LEU A 12 -0.81 14.83 2.37
CA LEU A 12 -0.28 13.93 3.41
C LEU A 12 -1.38 13.53 4.40
N TYR A 13 -2.20 14.47 4.85
CA TYR A 13 -3.28 14.18 5.78
C TYR A 13 -4.33 13.24 5.17
N LYS A 14 -4.64 13.41 3.89
CA LYS A 14 -5.53 12.53 3.13
C LYS A 14 -5.02 11.09 3.03
N LEU A 15 -3.70 10.88 3.07
CA LEU A 15 -3.07 9.55 3.10
C LEU A 15 -3.29 8.81 4.43
N PHE A 16 -3.41 9.55 5.54
CA PHE A 16 -3.57 8.98 6.88
C PHE A 16 -5.04 8.93 7.31
N CYS A 17 -5.81 9.97 7.01
CA CYS A 17 -7.20 10.13 7.40
C CYS A 17 -8.02 10.69 6.21
N PRO A 18 -8.34 9.86 5.21
CA PRO A 18 -9.06 10.31 4.02
C PRO A 18 -10.42 10.95 4.35
N GLU A 19 -11.13 10.42 5.36
CA GLU A 19 -12.44 10.94 5.81
C GLU A 19 -12.42 12.40 6.23
N GLN A 20 -11.28 12.89 6.71
CA GLN A 20 -11.15 14.23 7.24
C GLN A 20 -10.76 15.25 6.15
N VAL A 21 -10.45 14.78 4.93
CA VAL A 21 -10.10 15.62 3.78
C VAL A 21 -11.07 15.38 2.63
N THR A 22 -12.22 16.03 2.71
CA THR A 22 -13.28 15.97 1.68
C THR A 22 -12.93 16.72 0.39
N ILE A 23 -11.87 17.55 0.42
CA ILE A 23 -11.46 18.36 -0.73
C ILE A 23 -10.73 17.48 -1.76
N THR A 24 -11.04 17.67 -3.04
CA THR A 24 -10.31 17.07 -4.16
C THR A 24 -8.96 17.77 -4.33
N LEU A 25 -7.88 17.04 -4.06
CA LEU A 25 -6.51 17.53 -4.17
C LEU A 25 -5.89 17.00 -5.47
N PRO A 26 -5.03 17.78 -6.16
CA PRO A 26 -4.33 17.30 -7.33
C PRO A 26 -3.40 16.15 -6.94
N GLN A 27 -3.50 15.06 -7.69
CA GLN A 27 -2.74 13.82 -7.53
C GLN A 27 -1.21 14.02 -7.70
N LYS A 28 -0.76 15.06 -8.42
CA LYS A 28 0.66 15.36 -8.62
C LYS A 28 1.27 16.09 -7.41
N MET A 29 1.80 15.35 -6.44
CA MET A 29 2.73 15.90 -5.45
C MET A 29 4.08 16.19 -6.11
N LYS A 30 4.45 17.47 -6.25
CA LYS A 30 5.88 17.80 -6.24
C LYS A 30 6.39 17.48 -4.83
N THR A 31 7.61 16.98 -4.68
CA THR A 31 8.22 16.71 -3.37
C THR A 31 8.46 18.03 -2.62
N TYR A 32 7.41 18.54 -1.96
CA TYR A 32 7.45 19.84 -1.27
C TYR A 32 8.25 19.78 0.03
N PHE A 33 8.28 18.62 0.68
CA PHE A 33 9.08 18.38 1.89
C PHE A 33 10.34 17.60 1.54
N LYS A 34 11.48 18.30 1.38
CA LYS A 34 12.78 17.65 1.26
C LYS A 34 13.13 16.98 2.60
N ASN A 35 13.46 15.70 2.53
CA ASN A 35 13.71 14.85 3.68
C ASN A 35 15.02 15.28 4.39
N SER A 36 14.94 16.03 5.49
CA SER A 36 16.09 16.53 6.27
C SER A 36 16.76 15.45 7.14
N GLU A 37 16.39 14.19 6.96
CA GLU A 37 16.84 13.06 7.78
C GLU A 37 18.34 12.75 7.71
N GLY A 38 19.05 13.15 6.65
CA GLY A 38 20.48 12.84 6.46
C GLY A 38 21.36 13.28 7.64
N PRO A 39 21.42 14.58 7.97
CA PRO A 39 22.23 15.07 9.09
C PRO A 39 21.73 14.58 10.46
N TRP A 40 20.42 14.46 10.66
CA TRP A 40 19.84 14.01 11.92
C TRP A 40 20.10 12.53 12.21
N LYS A 41 20.00 11.65 11.20
CA LYS A 41 20.33 10.23 11.37
C LYS A 41 21.81 10.03 11.68
N ALA A 42 22.70 10.76 11.00
CA ALA A 42 24.13 10.72 11.28
C ALA A 42 24.44 11.15 12.74
N ALA A 43 23.81 12.23 13.21
CA ALA A 43 23.94 12.70 14.58
C ALA A 43 23.43 11.67 15.60
N ILE A 44 22.26 11.06 15.37
CA ILE A 44 21.68 10.04 16.26
C ILE A 44 22.56 8.77 16.30
N THR A 45 23.10 8.34 15.16
CA THR A 45 24.02 7.19 15.12
C THR A 45 25.32 7.47 15.86
N ALA A 46 25.87 8.69 15.74
CA ALA A 46 27.07 9.10 16.49
C ALA A 46 26.82 9.12 18.00
N VAL A 47 25.64 9.60 18.44
CA VAL A 47 25.24 9.58 19.85
C VAL A 47 25.04 8.16 20.37
N ARG A 48 24.41 7.27 19.59
CA ARG A 48 24.26 5.85 19.96
C ARG A 48 25.60 5.15 20.12
N GLN A 49 26.53 5.35 19.18
CA GLN A 49 27.87 4.78 19.26
C GLN A 49 28.66 5.31 20.45
N ARG A 50 28.49 6.59 20.79
CA ARG A 50 29.11 7.20 21.96
C ARG A 50 28.57 6.65 23.29
N ASN A 51 27.29 6.25 23.31
CA ASN A 51 26.62 5.77 24.53
C ASN A 51 26.70 4.25 24.72
N GLN A 52 26.99 3.47 23.67
CA GLN A 52 27.17 2.01 23.74
C GLN A 52 28.60 1.59 24.14
N GLY A 53 29.09 2.15 25.25
CA GLY A 53 30.35 1.70 25.85
C GLY A 53 30.26 0.24 26.31
N THR A 54 31.12 -0.60 25.75
CA THR A 54 31.65 -1.87 26.29
C THR A 54 30.72 -2.69 27.22
N SER A 55 29.74 -3.43 26.68
CA SER A 55 29.17 -4.58 27.40
C SER A 55 28.90 -5.76 26.43
N PRO A 56 29.28 -7.00 26.79
CA PRO A 56 29.04 -8.15 25.93
C PRO A 56 27.62 -8.71 26.14
N LEU A 57 27.04 -9.18 25.04
CA LEU A 57 25.88 -10.08 24.92
C LEU A 57 24.66 -9.83 25.82
N SER A 58 23.61 -9.31 25.21
CA SER A 58 22.24 -9.78 25.50
C SER A 58 21.60 -10.10 24.16
N GLN A 59 21.66 -11.37 23.81
CA GLN A 59 21.05 -11.93 22.61
C GLN A 59 19.55 -11.98 22.86
N ALA A 60 18.86 -10.87 22.56
CA ALA A 60 17.42 -10.89 22.40
C ALA A 60 17.11 -11.83 21.23
N VAL A 61 16.24 -12.81 21.47
CA VAL A 61 15.70 -13.68 20.42
C VAL A 61 14.89 -12.79 19.49
N PHE A 62 15.55 -12.32 18.43
CA PHE A 62 14.94 -11.60 17.32
C PHE A 62 14.16 -12.60 16.48
N LEU A 63 12.85 -12.42 16.36
CA LEU A 63 12.08 -12.91 15.21
C LEU A 63 12.37 -12.00 14.00
N GLY A 64 13.66 -11.86 13.68
CA GLY A 64 14.16 -11.01 12.60
C GLY A 64 14.42 -11.84 11.36
N ILE A 65 13.64 -11.58 10.32
CA ILE A 65 13.93 -11.98 8.95
C ILE A 65 15.25 -11.31 8.56
N SER A 66 16.33 -12.09 8.54
CA SER A 66 17.67 -11.60 8.25
C SER A 66 17.93 -11.62 6.75
N GLN A 67 17.85 -10.48 6.06
CA GLN A 67 18.52 -10.24 4.78
C GLN A 67 18.86 -8.75 4.57
N PRO A 68 19.89 -8.44 3.75
CA PRO A 68 20.80 -7.33 3.98
C PRO A 68 20.21 -5.96 3.65
N GLN A 69 20.52 -4.99 4.51
CA GLN A 69 20.18 -3.58 4.36
C GLN A 69 20.86 -2.97 3.13
N SER A 70 20.18 -3.03 1.99
CA SER A 70 20.40 -2.08 0.90
C SER A 70 19.75 -0.74 1.24
N ARG A 71 20.32 0.36 0.76
CA ARG A 71 19.90 1.76 0.95
C ARG A 71 18.53 2.11 0.31
N LYS A 72 17.54 1.21 0.40
CA LYS A 72 16.24 1.23 -0.29
C LYS A 72 15.20 1.95 0.56
N ARG A 73 14.84 3.17 0.19
CA ARG A 73 13.73 3.93 0.80
C ARG A 73 12.54 3.90 -0.14
N LYS A 74 11.43 3.31 0.29
CA LYS A 74 10.15 4.03 0.46
C LYS A 74 9.00 3.15 0.96
N TRP A 75 8.84 1.91 0.48
CA TRP A 75 7.66 1.11 0.85
C TRP A 75 7.96 -0.08 1.79
N ASN A 76 9.16 -0.68 1.70
CA ASN A 76 9.58 -1.86 2.48
C ASN A 76 10.57 -1.61 3.63
N ALA A 77 10.87 -0.36 3.95
CA ALA A 77 11.78 -0.10 5.07
C ALA A 77 11.05 -0.43 6.38
N GLU A 78 11.36 -1.57 7.01
CA GLU A 78 11.00 -1.82 8.40
C GLU A 78 11.40 -0.58 9.22
N LEU A 79 10.41 0.18 9.68
CA LEU A 79 10.66 1.15 10.72
C LEU A 79 10.95 0.33 11.97
N VAL A 80 12.22 0.19 12.30
CA VAL A 80 12.59 0.14 13.71
C VAL A 80 12.18 1.49 14.28
N ILE A 81 10.91 1.59 14.68
CA ILE A 81 10.46 2.62 15.61
C ILE A 81 11.45 2.50 16.78
N PRO A 82 12.15 3.58 17.19
CA PRO A 82 12.93 3.52 18.41
C PRO A 82 11.96 3.02 19.46
N ALA A 83 12.24 1.87 20.10
CA ALA A 83 11.42 1.39 21.20
C ALA A 83 11.23 2.59 22.13
N SER A 84 10.01 3.12 22.18
CA SER A 84 9.67 4.12 23.16
C SER A 84 9.90 3.42 24.47
N SER A 85 11.02 3.74 25.14
CA SER A 85 11.19 3.45 26.54
C SER A 85 10.18 4.34 27.28
N THR A 86 8.90 4.03 27.14
CA THR A 86 7.93 4.37 28.16
C THR A 86 8.36 3.54 29.35
N SER A 87 9.10 4.21 30.22
CA SER A 87 9.26 3.83 31.62
C SER A 87 7.95 3.23 32.09
N THR A 88 7.98 1.94 32.37
CA THR A 88 7.03 1.27 33.25
C THR A 88 7.14 1.95 34.61
N ASN A 89 6.48 3.09 34.77
CA ASN A 89 6.18 3.80 36.01
C ASN A 89 5.21 4.91 35.60
N ASN A 90 4.07 5.00 36.27
CA ASN A 90 2.95 5.93 36.04
C ASN A 90 1.78 5.37 35.22
N LEU A 91 1.36 4.14 35.50
CA LEU A 91 -0.06 3.80 35.48
C LEU A 91 -0.54 4.00 36.91
N GLU A 92 -1.25 5.10 37.19
CA GLU A 92 -2.34 5.20 38.20
C GLU A 92 -2.93 6.61 38.32
N GLU A 93 -2.30 7.69 37.84
CA GLU A 93 -2.85 9.06 38.00
C GLU A 93 -2.89 9.89 36.71
N ASP A 94 -3.88 9.67 35.84
CA ASP A 94 -4.49 10.80 35.11
C ASP A 94 -5.91 10.47 34.60
N ARG A 95 -6.71 9.77 35.43
CA ARG A 95 -8.18 9.80 35.29
C ARG A 95 -8.65 11.21 35.62
N LYS A 96 -8.70 12.10 34.62
CA LYS A 96 -9.54 13.31 34.47
C LYS A 96 -8.74 14.45 33.83
N LYS A 97 -8.59 14.42 32.51
CA LYS A 97 -8.57 15.68 31.75
C LYS A 97 -9.45 15.54 30.52
N ASN A 98 -10.55 16.30 30.59
CA ASN A 98 -11.56 16.47 29.56
C ASN A 98 -10.92 16.90 28.24
N HIS A 99 -10.93 16.01 27.25
CA HIS A 99 -10.92 16.42 25.85
C HIS A 99 -12.20 15.88 25.22
N VAL A 100 -13.13 16.81 24.99
CA VAL A 100 -14.34 16.60 24.20
C VAL A 100 -13.90 16.32 22.77
N TYR A 101 -13.81 15.04 22.42
CA TYR A 101 -13.85 14.59 21.03
C TYR A 101 -15.23 13.95 20.84
N LEU A 102 -16.09 14.61 20.06
CA LEU A 102 -17.20 13.93 19.40
C LEU A 102 -16.59 12.91 18.41
N TYR A 103 -17.30 11.81 18.20
CA TYR A 103 -16.91 10.55 17.55
C TYR A 103 -16.29 9.55 18.54
N SER A 104 -16.99 8.43 18.68
CA SER A 104 -16.75 7.29 19.57
C SER A 104 -15.27 6.98 19.74
N THR A 105 -14.74 7.21 20.93
CA THR A 105 -13.46 6.63 21.38
C THR A 105 -13.67 5.13 21.61
N THR A 106 -13.71 4.38 20.52
CA THR A 106 -13.32 2.96 20.55
C THR A 106 -11.81 2.96 20.80
N GLU A 107 -11.35 2.35 21.88
CA GLU A 107 -9.90 2.24 22.14
C GLU A 107 -9.26 1.38 21.04
N PHE A 108 -8.61 2.03 20.08
CA PHE A 108 -7.92 1.34 19.00
C PHE A 108 -6.57 0.77 19.50
N PHE A 109 -6.28 -0.46 19.10
CA PHE A 109 -5.06 -1.18 19.45
C PHE A 109 -4.13 -1.29 18.24
N PRO A 110 -2.97 -0.62 18.22
CA PRO A 110 -2.07 -0.64 17.07
C PRO A 110 -1.49 -2.04 16.86
N VAL A 111 -1.56 -2.52 15.62
CA VAL A 111 -1.07 -3.85 15.20
C VAL A 111 0.41 -4.05 15.56
N GLU A 112 1.22 -2.99 15.56
CA GLU A 112 2.65 -3.05 15.91
C GLU A 112 2.92 -3.48 17.36
N ARG A 113 1.91 -3.40 18.25
CA ARG A 113 2.01 -3.83 19.65
C ARG A 113 1.59 -5.29 19.86
N LEU A 114 1.05 -5.97 18.85
CA LEU A 114 0.67 -7.38 18.95
C LEU A 114 1.92 -8.26 18.99
N GLN A 115 2.12 -8.98 20.10
CA GLN A 115 3.23 -9.92 20.24
C GLN A 115 2.77 -11.38 20.32
N THR A 116 1.51 -11.61 20.72
CA THR A 116 1.00 -12.97 20.99
C THR A 116 -0.42 -13.17 20.48
N PHE A 117 -0.77 -14.42 20.17
CA PHE A 117 -2.11 -14.78 19.70
C PHE A 117 -3.25 -14.46 20.69
N PRO A 118 -3.10 -14.63 22.02
CA PRO A 118 -4.14 -14.22 22.96
C PRO A 118 -4.42 -12.71 22.93
N GLN A 119 -3.40 -11.88 22.73
CA GLN A 119 -3.58 -10.43 22.55
C GLN A 119 -4.36 -10.12 21.27
N LEU A 120 -4.10 -10.85 20.18
CA LEU A 120 -4.88 -10.71 18.95
C LEU A 120 -6.36 -11.03 19.22
N LEU A 121 -6.67 -12.16 19.88
CA LEU A 121 -8.04 -12.56 20.14
C LEU A 121 -8.80 -11.55 21.01
N GLN A 122 -8.12 -10.97 22.01
CA GLN A 122 -8.71 -9.95 22.89
C GLN A 122 -8.96 -8.62 22.17
N ASN A 123 -8.08 -8.23 21.25
CA ASN A 123 -8.11 -6.91 20.61
C ASN A 123 -8.62 -6.94 19.15
N ILE A 124 -9.06 -8.10 18.62
CA ILE A 124 -9.46 -8.25 17.21
C ILE A 124 -10.56 -7.27 16.78
N HIS A 125 -11.40 -6.84 17.71
CA HIS A 125 -12.50 -5.91 17.46
C HIS A 125 -12.07 -4.44 17.36
N CYS A 126 -10.83 -4.12 17.73
CA CYS A 126 -10.34 -2.74 17.80
C CYS A 126 -8.94 -2.56 17.21
N LEU A 127 -8.47 -3.44 16.33
CA LEU A 127 -7.13 -3.30 15.76
C LEU A 127 -7.03 -2.08 14.84
N GLU A 128 -5.99 -1.29 15.04
CA GLU A 128 -5.64 -0.18 14.16
C GLU A 128 -4.64 -0.64 13.10
N PHE A 129 -4.95 -0.39 11.83
CA PHE A 129 -4.03 -0.67 10.74
C PHE A 129 -2.77 0.22 10.81
N PRO A 130 -1.61 -0.33 10.44
CA PRO A 130 -0.33 0.38 10.56
C PRO A 130 -0.35 1.70 9.83
N SER A 131 0.39 2.69 10.34
CA SER A 131 0.56 4.02 9.70
C SER A 131 1.01 3.92 8.23
N ARG A 132 1.68 2.82 7.87
CA ARG A 132 2.15 2.52 6.51
C ARG A 132 1.30 1.42 5.88
N MET A 133 0.38 1.81 4.99
CA MET A 133 -0.51 0.84 4.33
C MET A 133 0.23 -0.18 3.46
N GLY A 134 1.45 0.11 3.00
CA GLY A 134 2.25 -0.84 2.22
C GLY A 134 2.59 -2.15 2.94
N SER A 135 2.75 -2.14 4.26
CA SER A 135 3.02 -3.38 5.01
C SER A 135 1.79 -4.29 5.09
N VAL A 136 0.59 -3.74 4.86
CA VAL A 136 -0.65 -4.52 4.80
C VAL A 136 -0.60 -5.46 3.61
N LEU A 137 -0.17 -4.99 2.43
CA LEU A 137 -0.05 -5.79 1.21
C LEU A 137 0.90 -6.99 1.35
N THR A 138 1.92 -6.87 2.23
CA THR A 138 2.89 -7.95 2.45
C THR A 138 2.46 -8.98 3.50
N ASN A 139 1.44 -8.68 4.30
CA ASN A 139 1.05 -9.50 5.43
C ASN A 139 -0.34 -10.15 5.21
N PRO A 140 -0.40 -11.46 4.93
CA PRO A 140 -1.66 -12.17 4.71
C PRO A 140 -2.67 -12.03 5.85
N LEU A 141 -2.21 -11.96 7.11
CA LEU A 141 -3.10 -11.83 8.25
C LEU A 141 -3.79 -10.46 8.27
N LEU A 142 -3.06 -9.40 7.87
CA LEU A 142 -3.63 -8.06 7.77
C LEU A 142 -4.56 -7.93 6.57
N LEU A 143 -4.24 -8.58 5.44
CA LEU A 143 -5.15 -8.66 4.30
C LEU A 143 -6.45 -9.40 4.66
N HIS A 144 -6.37 -10.52 5.37
CA HIS A 144 -7.55 -11.22 5.87
C HIS A 144 -8.35 -10.36 6.83
N TYR A 145 -7.69 -9.71 7.78
CA TYR A 145 -8.36 -8.84 8.74
C TYR A 145 -9.06 -7.68 8.02
N MET A 146 -8.41 -7.08 7.02
CA MET A 146 -9.00 -6.02 6.20
C MET A 146 -10.28 -6.50 5.52
N ASN A 147 -10.27 -7.70 4.93
CA ASN A 147 -11.45 -8.30 4.31
C ASN A 147 -12.59 -8.60 5.31
N CYS A 148 -12.27 -8.80 6.59
CA CYS A 148 -13.28 -8.99 7.65
C CYS A 148 -13.84 -7.67 8.19
N VAL A 149 -13.05 -6.60 8.18
CA VAL A 149 -13.43 -5.30 8.74
C VAL A 149 -14.19 -4.49 7.70
N LYS A 150 -15.48 -4.28 7.92
CA LYS A 150 -16.37 -3.48 7.04
C LYS A 150 -16.18 -1.96 7.19
N ASP A 151 -14.99 -1.50 7.51
CA ASP A 151 -14.69 -0.08 7.67
C ASP A 151 -14.11 0.49 6.37
N GLU A 152 -14.96 1.21 5.65
CA GLU A 152 -14.63 1.90 4.39
C GLU A 152 -13.41 2.83 4.50
N CYS A 153 -13.17 3.40 5.69
CA CYS A 153 -12.06 4.33 5.91
C CYS A 153 -10.70 3.65 5.65
N ILE A 154 -10.60 2.36 5.95
CA ILE A 154 -9.37 1.57 5.82
C ILE A 154 -9.08 1.28 4.34
N TYR A 155 -10.12 0.91 3.59
CA TYR A 155 -10.04 0.70 2.15
C TYR A 155 -9.68 1.99 1.42
N LEU A 156 -10.31 3.11 1.78
CA LEU A 156 -9.98 4.42 1.23
C LEU A 156 -8.51 4.79 1.51
N ARG A 157 -8.03 4.51 2.72
CA ARG A 157 -6.64 4.77 3.10
C ARG A 157 -5.66 3.95 2.28
N LEU A 158 -5.95 2.67 2.04
CA LEU A 158 -5.15 1.82 1.15
C LEU A 158 -5.20 2.33 -0.30
N TYR A 159 -6.40 2.67 -0.79
CA TYR A 159 -6.62 3.18 -2.14
C TYR A 159 -5.79 4.45 -2.42
N TYR A 160 -5.87 5.47 -1.57
CA TYR A 160 -5.10 6.70 -1.75
C TYR A 160 -3.60 6.46 -1.63
N TRP A 161 -3.17 5.58 -0.73
CA TRP A 161 -1.76 5.21 -0.59
C TRP A 161 -1.23 4.51 -1.83
N MET A 162 -1.95 3.50 -2.34
CA MET A 162 -1.59 2.79 -3.55
C MET A 162 -1.56 3.71 -4.77
N GLY A 163 -2.59 4.55 -4.94
CA GLY A 163 -2.65 5.50 -6.05
C GLY A 163 -1.47 6.46 -6.06
N GLN A 164 -1.04 6.93 -4.88
CA GLN A 164 0.16 7.75 -4.76
C GLN A 164 1.43 6.97 -5.11
N MET A 165 1.62 5.76 -4.58
CA MET A 165 2.80 4.94 -4.84
C MET A 165 2.92 4.56 -6.33
N LEU A 166 1.81 4.14 -6.96
CA LEU A 166 1.76 3.80 -8.37
C LEU A 166 2.15 4.98 -9.27
N GLN A 167 1.69 6.19 -8.93
CA GLN A 167 2.02 7.38 -9.71
C GLN A 167 3.45 7.88 -9.50
N GLU A 168 3.97 7.82 -8.28
CA GLU A 168 5.33 8.27 -7.95
C GLU A 168 6.40 7.36 -8.54
N GLU A 169 6.19 6.04 -8.52
CA GLU A 169 7.20 5.05 -8.88
C GLU A 169 7.08 4.58 -10.34
N CYS A 170 6.06 5.04 -11.08
CA CYS A 170 5.85 4.68 -12.48
C CYS A 170 7.04 5.11 -13.37
N PRO A 171 7.76 4.14 -14.00
CA PRO A 171 9.04 4.42 -14.64
C PRO A 171 8.91 5.18 -15.96
N TRP A 172 7.80 5.06 -16.68
CA TRP A 172 7.58 5.82 -17.93
C TRP A 172 6.89 7.18 -17.71
N SER A 173 6.48 7.49 -16.48
CA SER A 173 6.00 8.82 -16.10
C SER A 173 7.15 9.77 -15.73
N VAL A 174 8.30 9.22 -15.33
CA VAL A 174 9.48 9.96 -14.86
C VAL A 174 10.68 9.64 -15.75
N ALA A 175 11.15 10.60 -16.54
CA ALA A 175 12.36 10.44 -17.35
C ALA A 175 13.57 10.10 -16.45
N ASP A 176 14.29 9.02 -16.79
CA ASP A 176 15.41 8.43 -16.02
C ASP A 176 15.03 7.90 -14.61
N ASN A 177 14.20 6.86 -14.54
CA ASN A 177 13.94 6.16 -13.29
C ASN A 177 14.89 4.93 -13.10
N PRO A 178 15.93 5.00 -12.24
CA PRO A 178 16.81 3.87 -11.94
C PRO A 178 16.15 2.78 -11.06
N TYR A 179 14.88 2.95 -10.69
CA TYR A 179 14.15 2.09 -9.75
C TYR A 179 13.16 1.10 -10.40
N GLU A 180 13.30 0.77 -11.69
CA GLU A 180 12.40 -0.17 -12.40
C GLU A 180 12.25 -1.51 -11.64
N GLU A 181 13.35 -2.05 -11.10
CA GLU A 181 13.34 -3.32 -10.38
C GLU A 181 12.58 -3.22 -9.03
N GLU A 182 12.63 -2.06 -8.37
CA GLU A 182 11.84 -1.81 -7.15
C GLU A 182 10.36 -1.66 -7.47
N PHE A 183 10.03 -1.02 -8.58
CA PHE A 183 8.66 -0.91 -9.07
C PHE A 183 8.10 -2.29 -9.46
N LYS A 184 8.87 -3.14 -10.16
CA LYS A 184 8.48 -4.54 -10.42
C LYS A 184 8.21 -5.31 -9.13
N SER A 185 9.10 -5.20 -8.14
CA SER A 185 8.91 -5.85 -6.84
C SER A 185 7.64 -5.36 -6.13
N PHE A 186 7.30 -4.07 -6.28
CA PHE A 186 6.07 -3.51 -5.75
C PHE A 186 4.83 -4.07 -6.48
N LEU A 187 4.79 -4.03 -7.81
CA LEU A 187 3.67 -4.58 -8.59
C LEU A 187 3.46 -6.07 -8.34
N GLU A 188 4.54 -6.85 -8.18
CA GLU A 188 4.46 -8.27 -7.83
C GLU A 188 3.84 -8.49 -6.44
N THR A 189 4.09 -7.58 -5.50
CA THR A 189 3.49 -7.65 -4.16
C THR A 189 2.00 -7.30 -4.20
N VAL A 190 1.65 -6.29 -5.00
CA VAL A 190 0.26 -5.93 -5.26
C VAL A 190 -0.48 -7.10 -5.90
N TYR A 191 0.08 -7.70 -6.95
CA TYR A 191 -0.49 -8.87 -7.62
C TYR A 191 -0.72 -10.05 -6.65
N LYS A 192 0.26 -10.35 -5.78
CA LYS A 192 0.09 -11.38 -4.75
C LYS A 192 -1.05 -11.06 -3.77
N ALA A 193 -1.21 -9.80 -3.41
CA ALA A 193 -2.32 -9.36 -2.56
C ALA A 193 -3.67 -9.49 -3.29
N GLU A 194 -3.75 -9.14 -4.58
CA GLU A 194 -4.96 -9.31 -5.41
C GLU A 194 -5.32 -10.79 -5.56
N CYS A 195 -4.34 -11.67 -5.83
CA CYS A 195 -4.57 -13.11 -5.87
C CYS A 195 -5.08 -13.68 -4.54
N PHE A 196 -4.58 -13.14 -3.42
CA PHE A 196 -4.96 -13.57 -2.10
C PHE A 196 -6.39 -13.14 -1.73
N LEU A 197 -6.75 -11.90 -2.08
CA LEU A 197 -8.10 -11.36 -1.88
C LEU A 197 -9.09 -11.90 -2.92
N GLN A 198 -8.59 -12.42 -4.05
CA GLN A 198 -9.37 -12.76 -5.24
C GLN A 198 -10.16 -11.55 -5.78
N GLU A 199 -9.59 -10.37 -5.62
CA GLU A 199 -10.19 -9.09 -5.98
C GLU A 199 -9.09 -8.11 -6.40
N GLY A 200 -9.35 -7.35 -7.47
CA GLY A 200 -8.44 -6.30 -7.94
C GLY A 200 -8.62 -5.00 -7.16
N PHE A 201 -7.53 -4.23 -7.01
CA PHE A 201 -7.62 -2.93 -6.34
C PHE A 201 -8.08 -1.82 -7.31
N SER A 202 -9.06 -1.01 -6.91
CA SER A 202 -9.52 0.13 -7.74
C SER A 202 -8.40 1.15 -8.06
N ALA A 203 -7.40 1.28 -7.18
CA ALA A 203 -6.24 2.13 -7.44
C ALA A 203 -5.36 1.60 -8.60
N CYS A 204 -5.27 0.27 -8.76
CA CYS A 204 -4.59 -0.37 -9.89
C CYS A 204 -5.36 -0.18 -11.18
N GLU A 205 -6.69 -0.37 -11.16
CA GLU A 205 -7.57 -0.13 -12.30
C GLU A 205 -7.42 1.30 -12.83
N GLU A 206 -7.59 2.31 -11.96
CA GLU A 206 -7.46 3.71 -12.33
C GLU A 206 -6.06 4.04 -12.88
N PHE A 207 -5.02 3.44 -12.29
CA PHE A 207 -3.65 3.56 -12.76
C PHE A 207 -3.48 2.98 -14.16
N LEU A 208 -3.99 1.76 -14.42
CA LEU A 208 -3.89 1.09 -15.71
C LEU A 208 -4.62 1.88 -16.79
N TYR A 209 -5.86 2.31 -16.56
CA TYR A 209 -6.63 3.11 -17.52
C TYR A 209 -5.93 4.42 -17.90
N LYS A 210 -5.21 5.04 -16.95
CA LYS A 210 -4.43 6.26 -17.21
C LYS A 210 -3.09 6.00 -17.91
N THR A 211 -2.45 4.84 -17.68
CA THR A 211 -1.06 4.60 -18.11
C THR A 211 -0.93 3.69 -19.32
N LEU A 212 -1.89 2.81 -19.60
CA LEU A 212 -1.87 1.93 -20.77
C LEU A 212 -1.73 2.68 -22.10
N PRO A 213 -2.42 3.81 -22.35
CA PRO A 213 -2.23 4.57 -23.59
C PRO A 213 -0.81 5.16 -23.78
N LEU A 214 -0.05 5.28 -22.69
CA LEU A 214 1.31 5.84 -22.68
C LEU A 214 2.39 4.75 -22.60
N TRP A 215 1.98 3.50 -22.39
CA TRP A 215 2.89 2.39 -22.16
C TRP A 215 3.37 1.78 -23.48
N ASP A 216 4.66 1.49 -23.58
CA ASP A 216 5.32 0.96 -24.78
C ASP A 216 5.31 -0.57 -24.89
N GLY A 217 4.77 -1.26 -23.88
CA GLY A 217 4.72 -2.73 -23.83
C GLY A 217 6.02 -3.40 -23.38
N VAL A 218 7.05 -2.65 -22.98
CA VAL A 218 8.38 -3.19 -22.64
C VAL A 218 8.60 -3.22 -21.13
N CYS A 219 8.53 -2.06 -20.47
CA CYS A 219 8.79 -1.96 -19.03
C CYS A 219 7.72 -2.70 -18.22
N CYS A 220 8.15 -3.48 -17.22
CA CYS A 220 7.26 -4.20 -16.28
C CYS A 220 6.17 -5.04 -16.97
N ARG A 221 6.45 -5.58 -18.16
CA ARG A 221 5.45 -6.26 -18.99
C ARG A 221 4.74 -7.40 -18.27
N ALA A 222 5.48 -8.27 -17.57
CA ALA A 222 4.85 -9.41 -16.91
C ALA A 222 3.92 -8.94 -15.79
N GLU A 223 4.37 -7.96 -15.02
CA GLU A 223 3.65 -7.40 -13.87
C GLU A 223 2.41 -6.62 -14.31
N ILE A 224 2.50 -5.79 -15.36
CA ILE A 224 1.36 -5.04 -15.89
C ILE A 224 0.31 -5.98 -16.48
N LEU A 225 0.72 -6.98 -17.25
CA LEU A 225 -0.21 -7.98 -17.79
C LEU A 225 -0.90 -8.79 -16.68
N ARG A 226 -0.21 -9.06 -15.57
CA ARG A 226 -0.81 -9.69 -14.38
C ARG A 226 -1.80 -8.79 -13.65
N LEU A 227 -1.54 -7.49 -13.54
CA LEU A 227 -2.50 -6.56 -12.95
C LEU A 227 -3.74 -6.40 -13.84
N ILE A 228 -3.57 -6.44 -15.17
CA ILE A 228 -4.68 -6.42 -16.12
C ILE A 228 -5.63 -7.60 -15.89
N SER A 229 -5.13 -8.78 -15.49
CA SER A 229 -6.01 -9.93 -15.26
C SER A 229 -6.91 -9.80 -14.03
N TRP A 230 -6.69 -8.81 -13.17
CA TRP A 230 -7.54 -8.53 -12.01
C TRP A 230 -8.46 -7.32 -12.17
N ILE A 231 -8.52 -6.69 -13.35
CA ILE A 231 -9.44 -5.58 -13.58
C ILE A 231 -10.89 -6.05 -13.42
N PRO A 232 -11.72 -5.36 -12.61
CA PRO A 232 -13.11 -5.76 -12.41
C PRO A 232 -13.93 -5.61 -13.69
N LEU A 233 -15.03 -6.37 -13.78
CA LEU A 233 -15.95 -6.26 -14.90
C LEU A 233 -16.69 -4.92 -14.83
N SER A 234 -16.52 -4.09 -15.85
CA SER A 234 -17.15 -2.77 -15.99
C SER A 234 -17.95 -2.68 -17.30
N SER A 235 -18.47 -1.49 -17.64
CA SER A 235 -19.26 -1.33 -18.85
C SER A 235 -18.42 -1.63 -20.10
N PHE A 236 -19.04 -2.25 -21.12
CA PHE A 236 -18.32 -2.60 -22.35
C PHE A 236 -17.66 -1.37 -23.01
N SER A 237 -18.30 -0.20 -22.92
CA SER A 237 -17.75 1.06 -23.45
C SER A 237 -16.46 1.47 -22.73
N ASP A 238 -16.42 1.32 -21.40
CA ASP A 238 -15.27 1.72 -20.59
C ASP A 238 -14.09 0.76 -20.83
N ILE A 239 -14.32 -0.55 -20.77
CA ILE A 239 -13.27 -1.54 -21.03
C ILE A 239 -12.71 -1.38 -22.45
N THR A 240 -13.57 -1.14 -23.45
CA THR A 240 -13.11 -0.97 -24.83
C THR A 240 -12.17 0.22 -24.96
N SER A 241 -12.58 1.38 -24.45
CA SER A 241 -11.83 2.62 -24.61
C SER A 241 -10.54 2.68 -23.76
N TYR A 242 -10.58 2.18 -22.53
CA TYR A 242 -9.45 2.31 -21.60
C TYR A 242 -8.48 1.12 -21.62
N LEU A 243 -8.93 -0.06 -22.07
CA LEU A 243 -8.15 -1.29 -22.03
C LEU A 243 -7.93 -1.90 -23.41
N TYR A 244 -8.99 -2.20 -24.16
CA TYR A 244 -8.83 -2.90 -25.44
C TYR A 244 -8.17 -2.05 -26.52
N ASP A 245 -8.54 -0.77 -26.65
CA ASP A 245 -7.98 0.11 -27.67
C ASP A 245 -6.45 0.29 -27.51
N PRO A 246 -5.91 0.63 -26.31
CA PRO A 246 -4.46 0.68 -26.10
C PRO A 246 -3.77 -0.67 -26.32
N LEU A 247 -4.35 -1.76 -25.83
CA LEU A 247 -3.75 -3.09 -25.97
C LEU A 247 -3.77 -3.58 -27.42
N ALA A 248 -4.77 -3.23 -28.21
CA ALA A 248 -4.84 -3.55 -29.64
C ALA A 248 -3.71 -2.85 -30.41
N GLN A 249 -3.46 -1.57 -30.12
CA GLN A 249 -2.35 -0.83 -30.73
C GLN A 249 -1.00 -1.50 -30.44
N LEU A 250 -0.78 -1.92 -29.18
CA LEU A 250 0.41 -2.68 -28.80
C LEU A 250 0.44 -4.06 -29.45
N PHE A 251 -0.69 -4.76 -29.54
CA PHE A 251 -0.76 -6.07 -30.18
C PHE A 251 -0.33 -6.00 -31.64
N PHE A 252 -0.79 -5.02 -32.43
CA PHE A 252 -0.44 -4.94 -33.85
C PHE A 252 1.04 -4.60 -34.10
N THR A 253 1.66 -3.84 -33.19
CA THR A 253 3.04 -3.35 -33.34
C THR A 253 4.09 -4.24 -32.67
N SER A 254 3.69 -5.23 -31.88
CA SER A 254 4.58 -6.03 -31.03
C SER A 254 4.97 -7.40 -31.60
N SER A 255 5.96 -8.01 -30.93
CA SER A 255 6.45 -9.36 -31.24
C SER A 255 5.42 -10.46 -30.95
N ILE A 256 5.60 -11.63 -31.57
CA ILE A 256 4.76 -12.80 -31.34
C ILE A 256 4.74 -13.19 -29.85
N TYR A 257 5.87 -13.09 -29.16
CA TYR A 257 5.95 -13.36 -27.72
C TYR A 257 5.05 -12.42 -26.91
N PHE A 258 5.00 -11.12 -27.26
CA PHE A 258 4.08 -10.17 -26.62
C PHE A 258 2.63 -10.58 -26.82
N LYS A 259 2.26 -10.88 -28.07
CA LYS A 259 0.91 -11.32 -28.43
C LYS A 259 0.47 -12.54 -27.61
N CYS A 260 1.34 -13.54 -27.44
CA CYS A 260 1.03 -14.71 -26.64
C CYS A 260 0.78 -14.36 -25.16
N SER A 261 1.66 -13.57 -24.53
CA SER A 261 1.45 -13.18 -23.12
C SER A 261 0.23 -12.30 -22.92
N LEU A 262 -0.10 -11.45 -23.89
CA LEU A 262 -1.32 -10.65 -23.82
C LEU A 262 -2.56 -11.55 -23.86
N LEU A 263 -2.60 -12.51 -24.79
CA LEU A 263 -3.71 -13.46 -24.87
C LEU A 263 -3.83 -14.32 -23.61
N GLU A 264 -2.71 -14.70 -23.00
CA GLU A 264 -2.70 -15.41 -21.72
C GLU A 264 -3.27 -14.56 -20.58
N SER A 265 -2.84 -13.29 -20.47
CA SER A 265 -3.40 -12.34 -19.50
C SER A 265 -4.90 -12.08 -19.70
N LEU A 266 -5.36 -11.92 -20.95
CA LEU A 266 -6.79 -11.75 -21.25
C LEU A 266 -7.59 -13.03 -20.94
N LYS A 267 -6.99 -14.21 -21.12
CA LYS A 267 -7.62 -15.46 -20.70
C LYS A 267 -7.76 -15.50 -19.17
N GLU A 268 -6.72 -15.15 -18.42
CA GLU A 268 -6.77 -15.07 -16.95
C GLU A 268 -7.82 -14.05 -16.48
N LEU A 269 -7.92 -12.90 -17.14
CA LEU A 269 -8.96 -11.89 -16.88
C LEU A 269 -10.36 -12.49 -16.96
N LEU A 270 -10.66 -13.20 -18.05
CA LEU A 270 -11.94 -13.86 -18.24
C LEU A 270 -12.19 -14.94 -17.18
N GLN A 271 -11.16 -15.68 -16.78
CA GLN A 271 -11.27 -16.68 -15.71
C GLN A 271 -11.59 -16.02 -14.36
N ASN A 272 -10.95 -14.89 -14.05
CA ASN A 272 -11.21 -14.15 -12.83
C ASN A 272 -12.63 -13.56 -12.82
N TRP A 273 -13.11 -13.01 -13.93
CA TRP A 273 -14.50 -12.56 -14.06
C TRP A 273 -15.51 -13.67 -13.83
N LEU A 274 -15.25 -14.86 -14.39
CA LEU A 274 -16.11 -16.03 -14.17
C LEU A 274 -16.13 -16.43 -12.69
N ASN A 275 -14.96 -16.51 -12.05
CA ASN A 275 -14.87 -16.85 -10.63
C ASN A 275 -15.62 -15.85 -9.75
N CYS A 276 -15.47 -14.53 -10.01
CA CYS A 276 -16.20 -13.50 -9.28
C CYS A 276 -17.72 -13.60 -9.48
N SER A 277 -18.18 -13.90 -10.70
CA SER A 277 -19.62 -14.04 -10.99
C SER A 277 -20.28 -15.22 -10.27
N VAL A 278 -19.59 -16.37 -10.18
CA VAL A 278 -20.07 -17.55 -9.47
C VAL A 278 -20.22 -17.29 -7.97
N ILE A 279 -19.27 -16.56 -7.36
CA ILE A 279 -19.35 -16.18 -5.94
C ILE A 279 -20.57 -15.31 -5.66
N HIS A 280 -20.93 -14.42 -6.60
CA HIS A 280 -22.07 -13.54 -6.43
C HIS A 280 -23.41 -14.28 -6.52
N GLU A 281 -23.52 -15.27 -7.42
CA GLU A 281 -24.70 -16.15 -7.51
C GLU A 281 -24.89 -16.96 -6.21
N ASP A 282 -23.82 -17.54 -5.65
CA ASP A 282 -23.90 -18.33 -4.41
C ASP A 282 -24.37 -17.50 -3.18
N LEU A 283 -24.03 -16.20 -3.15
CA LEU A 283 -24.50 -15.27 -2.11
C LEU A 283 -25.98 -14.92 -2.25
N GLU A 284 -26.51 -14.85 -3.47
CA GLU A 284 -27.94 -14.62 -3.72
C GLU A 284 -28.80 -15.86 -3.45
N PHE A 285 -28.25 -17.07 -3.63
CA PHE A 285 -28.95 -18.31 -3.29
C PHE A 285 -28.94 -18.66 -1.80
N SER A 286 -28.11 -17.99 -0.99
CA SER A 286 -27.99 -18.22 0.47
C SER A 286 -28.68 -17.15 1.33
N SER A 287 -29.34 -16.17 0.72
CA SER A 287 -30.22 -15.17 1.36
C SER A 287 -31.70 -15.49 1.19
#